data_AF-A0A653CGW0-F1
#
_entry.id   AF-A0A653CGW0-F1
#
_cell.length_a   1.000
_cell.length_b   1.000
_cell.length_c   1.000
_cell.angle_alpha   90.00
_cell.angle_beta   90.00
_cell.angle_gamma   90.00
#
_symmetry.space_group_name_H-M   'P 1'
#
loop_
_entity.id
_entity.type
_entity.pdbx_description
1 polymer ?
#
loop_
_entity_poly.entity_id
_entity_poly.type
_entity_poly.pdbx_seq_one_letter_code
_entity_poly.pdbx_strand_id
1 'polypeptide(L)'
;MLIIGDYGLSYEQSKAQMAIWAIMAAPLIMSVDLRTIEPKFRDILLNKDIIAVNQDRLGIQGRFILRKEKIDIWTKPVLPKEEGGHSYAIALMSRRVDGYPYRLNFTMAELGIKNSNGFVLKDLYKKDAPLKEINDSEPIIVRIKPSGGEILLATAKPSSTPATVEGI
;
A
#
# COMPACT_ATOMS: atom_id res chain seq x y z
N MET A 1 7.50 18.06 2.62
CA MET A 1 7.37 18.23 1.16
C MET A 1 7.85 16.94 0.48
N LEU A 2 7.28 16.62 -0.67
CA LEU A 2 7.76 15.56 -1.55
C LEU A 2 8.88 16.12 -2.43
N ILE A 3 10.00 15.41 -2.52
CA ILE A 3 11.15 15.77 -3.37
C ILE A 3 11.33 14.78 -4.52
N ILE A 4 10.23 14.11 -4.90
CA ILE A 4 10.17 13.12 -5.96
C ILE A 4 10.40 13.83 -7.31
N GLY A 5 11.41 13.38 -8.05
CA GLY A 5 11.81 13.99 -9.32
C GLY A 5 12.81 15.14 -9.20
N ASP A 6 13.28 15.42 -7.98
CA ASP A 6 14.45 16.26 -7.74
C ASP A 6 15.75 15.39 -7.78
N TYR A 7 16.90 15.94 -7.39
CA TYR A 7 18.21 15.28 -7.55
C TYR A 7 18.57 14.26 -6.44
N GLY A 8 17.90 14.32 -5.28
CA GLY A 8 18.34 13.63 -4.06
C GLY A 8 17.83 12.19 -3.87
N LEU A 9 16.83 11.76 -4.64
CA LEU A 9 16.23 10.43 -4.50
C LEU A 9 16.35 9.62 -5.80
N SER A 10 16.76 8.37 -5.67
CA SER A 10 16.58 7.38 -6.73
C SER A 10 15.09 7.10 -7.00
N TYR A 11 14.79 6.40 -8.09
CA TYR A 11 13.43 5.96 -8.41
C TYR A 11 12.78 5.16 -7.28
N GLU A 12 13.52 4.20 -6.71
CA GLU A 12 13.00 3.34 -5.64
C GLU A 12 12.78 4.12 -4.34
N GLN A 13 13.68 5.04 -4.00
CA GLN A 13 13.51 5.94 -2.84
C GLN A 13 12.34 6.91 -3.03
N SER A 14 12.08 7.34 -4.27
CA SER A 14 10.91 8.16 -4.60
C SER A 14 9.60 7.39 -4.39
N LYS A 15 9.55 6.11 -4.80
CA LYS A 15 8.42 5.23 -4.46
C LYS A 15 8.25 5.06 -2.95
N ALA A 16 9.35 4.92 -2.22
CA ALA A 16 9.33 4.84 -0.75
C ALA A 16 8.74 6.10 -0.12
N GLN A 17 9.18 7.29 -0.55
CA GLN A 17 8.65 8.55 -0.05
C GLN A 17 7.14 8.65 -0.29
N MET A 18 6.68 8.38 -1.52
CA MET A 18 5.26 8.48 -1.86
C MET A 18 4.41 7.49 -1.04
N ALA A 19 4.85 6.23 -0.92
CA ALA A 19 4.11 5.19 -0.18
C ALA A 19 3.98 5.55 1.32
N ILE A 20 5.07 5.99 1.94
CA ILE A 20 5.06 6.35 3.37
C ILE A 20 4.24 7.61 3.61
N TRP A 21 4.35 8.65 2.77
CA TRP A 21 3.51 9.84 2.90
C TRP A 21 2.03 9.53 2.75
N ALA A 22 1.67 8.63 1.83
CA ALA A 22 0.30 8.19 1.64
C ALA A 22 -0.26 7.47 2.88
N ILE A 23 0.49 6.49 3.42
CA ILE A 23 0.10 5.76 4.63
C ILE A 23 0.05 6.66 5.86
N MET A 24 0.96 7.62 5.99
CA MET A 24 0.96 8.55 7.12
C MET A 24 -0.15 9.62 7.03
N ALA A 25 -1.01 9.60 6.00
CA ALA A 25 -1.98 10.66 5.74
C ALA A 25 -1.34 12.06 5.73
N ALA A 26 -0.08 12.13 5.28
CA ALA A 26 0.70 13.37 5.26
C ALA A 26 0.26 14.25 4.09
N PRO A 27 0.40 15.59 4.20
CA PRO A 27 0.19 16.49 3.07
C PRO A 27 1.13 16.15 1.89
N LEU A 28 0.55 15.96 0.70
CA LEU A 28 1.29 15.70 -0.54
C LEU A 28 1.72 17.00 -1.23
N ILE A 29 2.50 17.82 -0.53
CA ILE A 29 3.01 19.10 -1.05
C ILE A 29 4.31 18.84 -1.81
N MET A 30 4.28 19.02 -3.13
CA MET A 30 5.43 18.82 -4.02
C MET A 30 6.39 20.01 -4.01
N SER A 31 7.69 19.72 -4.06
CA SER A 31 8.77 20.70 -4.22
C SER A 31 9.72 20.23 -5.31
N VAL A 32 9.34 20.41 -6.57
CA VAL A 32 10.07 19.94 -7.76
C VAL A 32 9.71 20.83 -8.98
N ASP A 33 10.61 20.95 -9.95
CA ASP A 33 10.32 21.68 -11.21
C ASP A 33 9.40 20.88 -12.13
N LEU A 34 8.13 21.29 -12.18
CA LEU A 34 7.10 20.63 -12.98
C LEU A 34 7.30 20.77 -14.50
N ARG A 35 8.14 21.72 -14.95
CA ARG A 35 8.41 21.94 -16.37
C ARG A 35 9.34 20.87 -16.95
N THR A 36 10.17 20.27 -16.09
CA THR A 36 11.28 19.39 -16.50
C THR A 36 11.25 18.03 -15.81
N ILE A 37 10.25 17.73 -14.99
CA ILE A 37 10.15 16.46 -14.27
C ILE A 37 10.13 15.26 -15.23
N GLU A 38 10.98 14.26 -14.96
CA GLU A 38 10.99 13.04 -15.78
C GLU A 38 9.65 12.27 -15.67
N PRO A 39 9.16 11.66 -16.77
CA PRO A 39 7.88 10.94 -16.77
C PRO A 39 7.74 9.88 -15.66
N LYS A 40 8.80 9.12 -15.38
CA LYS A 40 8.79 8.07 -14.34
C LYS A 40 8.48 8.62 -12.94
N PHE A 41 8.93 9.82 -12.61
CA PHE A 41 8.68 10.46 -11.31
C PHE A 41 7.31 11.15 -11.28
N ARG A 42 6.91 11.75 -12.40
CA ARG A 42 5.56 12.27 -12.61
C ARG A 42 4.51 11.17 -12.39
N ASP A 43 4.75 9.96 -12.89
CA ASP A 43 3.84 8.83 -12.75
C ASP A 43 3.67 8.37 -11.28
N ILE A 44 4.72 8.50 -10.46
CA ILE A 44 4.62 8.26 -9.01
C ILE A 44 3.69 9.31 -8.37
N LEU A 45 3.94 10.58 -8.67
CA LEU A 45 3.19 11.71 -8.09
C LEU A 45 1.72 11.74 -8.52
N LEU A 46 1.41 11.28 -9.73
CA LEU A 46 0.05 11.24 -10.29
C LEU A 46 -0.63 9.87 -10.13
N ASN A 47 -0.08 8.96 -9.33
CA ASN A 47 -0.69 7.66 -9.10
C ASN A 47 -2.01 7.81 -8.32
N LYS A 48 -3.13 7.74 -9.04
CA LYS A 48 -4.48 7.95 -8.51
C LYS A 48 -4.84 6.98 -7.39
N ASP A 49 -4.39 5.74 -7.45
CA ASP A 49 -4.70 4.76 -6.41
C ASP A 49 -3.98 5.11 -5.09
N ILE A 50 -2.72 5.55 -5.15
CA ILE A 50 -1.96 5.96 -3.96
C ILE A 50 -2.47 7.29 -3.42
N ILE A 51 -2.86 8.23 -4.30
CA ILE A 51 -3.53 9.47 -3.90
C ILE A 51 -4.85 9.15 -3.19
N ALA A 52 -5.65 8.19 -3.68
CA ALA A 52 -6.88 7.78 -3.02
C ALA A 52 -6.62 7.21 -1.62
N VAL A 53 -5.55 6.42 -1.44
CA VAL A 53 -5.12 5.99 -0.11
C VAL A 53 -4.77 7.18 0.78
N ASN A 54 -4.03 8.17 0.28
CA ASN A 54 -3.67 9.36 1.06
C ASN A 54 -4.91 10.17 1.46
N GLN A 55 -5.83 10.39 0.52
CA GLN A 55 -7.06 11.18 0.63
C GLN A 55 -8.25 10.39 1.18
N ASP A 56 -8.02 9.20 1.75
CA ASP A 56 -9.07 8.38 2.32
C ASP A 56 -9.90 9.16 3.36
N ARG A 57 -11.23 9.07 3.25
CA ARG A 57 -12.18 9.88 4.02
C ARG A 57 -12.20 9.57 5.51
N LEU A 58 -11.65 8.44 5.95
CA LEU A 58 -11.53 8.16 7.39
C LEU A 58 -10.54 9.12 8.04
N GLY A 59 -9.59 9.69 7.27
CA GLY A 59 -8.59 10.62 7.81
C GLY A 59 -7.67 9.98 8.86
N ILE A 60 -7.64 8.65 8.95
CA ILE A 60 -6.85 7.92 9.95
C ILE A 60 -5.41 7.82 9.47
N GLN A 61 -4.46 8.31 10.27
CA GLN A 61 -3.04 8.09 10.01
C GLN A 61 -2.68 6.60 10.21
N GLY A 62 -1.90 6.05 9.28
CA GLY A 62 -1.36 4.70 9.37
C GLY A 62 -0.26 4.55 10.43
N ARG A 63 0.04 3.30 10.78
CA ARG A 63 0.94 2.94 11.89
C ARG A 63 2.01 1.96 11.42
N PHE A 64 3.18 2.07 12.01
CA PHE A 64 4.21 1.04 11.91
C PHE A 64 3.74 -0.18 12.70
N ILE A 65 3.73 -1.35 12.06
CA ILE A 65 3.28 -2.59 12.68
C ILE A 65 4.47 -3.40 13.13
N LEU A 66 5.37 -3.73 12.20
CA LEU A 66 6.53 -4.55 12.49
C LEU A 66 7.64 -4.33 11.47
N ARG A 67 8.82 -4.83 11.82
CA ARG A 67 9.98 -4.90 10.93
C ARG A 67 10.41 -6.34 10.77
N LYS A 68 10.50 -6.79 9.53
CA LYS A 68 10.90 -8.15 9.16
C LYS A 68 11.98 -8.05 8.09
N GLU A 69 13.14 -8.68 8.30
CA GLU A 69 14.21 -8.74 7.30
C GLU A 69 14.72 -7.36 6.82
N LYS A 70 14.75 -6.39 7.74
CA LYS A 70 15.06 -4.97 7.50
C LYS A 70 14.05 -4.26 6.57
N ILE A 71 12.83 -4.79 6.45
CA ILE A 71 11.72 -4.12 5.77
C ILE A 71 10.69 -3.73 6.81
N ASP A 72 10.28 -2.47 6.76
CA ASP A 72 9.29 -1.88 7.64
C ASP A 72 7.91 -2.07 7.02
N ILE A 73 6.98 -2.60 7.79
CA ILE A 73 5.60 -2.81 7.36
C ILE A 73 4.69 -1.84 8.12
N TRP A 74 3.98 -1.01 7.36
CA TRP A 74 3.04 -0.03 7.86
C TRP A 74 1.65 -0.34 7.34
N THR A 75 0.63 -0.09 8.15
CA THR A 75 -0.77 -0.26 7.73
C THR A 75 -1.60 0.97 8.02
N LYS A 76 -2.57 1.24 7.14
CA LYS A 76 -3.57 2.30 7.27
C LYS A 76 -4.95 1.71 7.01
N PRO A 77 -5.90 1.78 7.95
CA PRO A 77 -7.30 1.44 7.66
C PRO A 77 -7.86 2.43 6.63
N VAL A 78 -8.54 1.92 5.62
CA VAL A 78 -9.15 2.71 4.53
C VAL A 78 -10.55 2.20 4.23
N LEU A 79 -11.31 2.98 3.47
CA LEU A 79 -12.57 2.54 2.88
C LEU A 79 -12.34 1.66 1.64
N PRO A 80 -13.31 0.80 1.27
CA PRO A 80 -14.57 0.53 1.99
C PRO A 80 -14.35 -0.24 3.29
N LYS A 81 -15.29 -0.08 4.22
CA LYS A 81 -15.43 -0.96 5.39
C LYS A 81 -16.57 -1.92 5.08
N GLU A 82 -16.30 -3.21 5.18
CA GLU A 82 -17.30 -4.26 5.06
C GLU A 82 -17.66 -4.79 6.46
N GLU A 83 -18.71 -5.62 6.56
CA GLU A 83 -19.06 -6.31 7.83
C GLU A 83 -17.86 -7.08 8.42
N GLY A 84 -17.02 -7.67 7.54
CA GLY A 84 -15.81 -8.39 7.91
C GLY A 84 -14.64 -7.52 8.38
N GLY A 85 -14.79 -6.19 8.35
CA GLY A 85 -13.79 -5.24 8.84
C GLY A 85 -13.39 -4.17 7.82
N HIS A 86 -12.38 -3.38 8.18
CA HIS A 86 -11.83 -2.36 7.30
C HIS A 86 -11.05 -2.99 6.13
N SER A 87 -11.02 -2.27 5.01
CA SER A 87 -9.94 -2.42 4.02
C SER A 87 -8.66 -1.78 4.58
N TYR A 88 -7.50 -2.21 4.07
CA TYR A 88 -6.21 -1.73 4.55
C TYR A 88 -5.28 -1.39 3.40
N ALA A 89 -4.64 -0.22 3.46
CA ALA A 89 -3.44 0.05 2.69
C ALA A 89 -2.20 -0.40 3.49
N ILE A 90 -1.27 -1.06 2.83
CA ILE A 90 -0.07 -1.64 3.44
C ILE A 90 1.15 -1.08 2.70
N ALA A 91 1.98 -0.26 3.36
CA ALA A 91 3.26 0.16 2.79
C ALA A 91 4.40 -0.66 3.33
N LEU A 92 5.32 -0.99 2.44
CA LEU A 92 6.52 -1.76 2.69
C LEU A 92 7.70 -0.86 2.35
N MET A 93 8.60 -0.61 3.30
CA MET A 93 9.78 0.21 3.09
C MET A 93 11.04 -0.60 3.40
N SER A 94 11.87 -0.83 2.38
CA SER A 94 13.12 -1.54 2.55
C SER A 94 14.19 -0.63 3.15
N ARG A 95 14.72 -1.02 4.31
CA ARG A 95 15.94 -0.43 4.89
C ARG A 95 17.19 -1.21 4.49
N ARG A 96 17.06 -2.11 3.52
CA ARG A 96 18.18 -2.84 2.96
C ARG A 96 18.94 -1.97 1.97
N VAL A 97 20.23 -2.22 1.88
CA VAL A 97 21.19 -1.52 1.00
C VAL A 97 22.04 -2.52 0.21
N ASP A 98 21.64 -3.79 0.21
CA ASP A 98 22.25 -4.84 -0.62
C ASP A 98 21.91 -4.64 -2.10
N GLY A 99 22.50 -5.42 -3.01
CA GLY A 99 22.34 -5.20 -4.45
C GLY A 99 21.13 -5.87 -5.10
N TYR A 100 20.26 -6.56 -4.35
CA TYR A 100 19.25 -7.47 -4.92
C TYR A 100 17.84 -7.24 -4.33
N PRO A 101 16.76 -7.36 -5.13
CA PRO A 101 15.39 -7.32 -4.61
C PRO A 101 15.14 -8.44 -3.60
N TYR A 102 14.69 -8.08 -2.40
CA TYR A 102 14.41 -9.04 -1.34
C TYR A 102 12.99 -9.58 -1.46
N ARG A 103 12.83 -10.91 -1.32
CA ARG A 103 11.52 -11.58 -1.30
C ARG A 103 10.99 -11.59 0.13
N LEU A 104 10.13 -10.62 0.45
CA LEU A 104 9.43 -10.59 1.72
C LEU A 104 8.21 -11.51 1.69
N ASN A 105 8.00 -12.26 2.76
CA ASN A 105 6.77 -13.00 3.03
C ASN A 105 6.12 -12.50 4.33
N PHE A 106 4.81 -12.31 4.32
CA PHE A 106 4.02 -12.01 5.52
C PHE A 106 2.57 -12.42 5.29
N THR A 107 1.77 -12.48 6.36
CA THR A 107 0.32 -12.76 6.27
C THR A 107 -0.44 -11.58 6.86
N MET A 108 -1.75 -11.48 6.59
CA MET A 108 -2.57 -10.44 7.23
C MET A 108 -2.66 -10.68 8.75
N ALA A 109 -2.70 -11.95 9.18
CA ALA A 109 -2.71 -12.32 10.58
C ALA A 109 -1.43 -11.89 11.32
N GLU A 110 -0.25 -11.96 10.69
CA GLU A 110 1.01 -11.40 11.24
C GLU A 110 0.90 -9.89 11.49
N LEU A 111 0.09 -9.18 10.71
CA LEU A 111 -0.17 -7.74 10.88
C LEU A 111 -1.30 -7.44 11.89
N GLY A 112 -1.86 -8.47 12.53
CA GLY A 112 -3.01 -8.34 13.43
C GLY A 112 -4.32 -8.07 12.70
N ILE A 113 -4.39 -8.28 11.38
CA ILE A 113 -5.57 -8.03 10.56
C ILE A 113 -6.24 -9.37 10.26
N LYS A 114 -7.51 -9.49 10.64
CA LYS A 114 -8.32 -10.70 10.42
C LYS A 114 -9.62 -10.33 9.73
N ASN A 115 -10.02 -11.15 8.76
CA ASN A 115 -11.33 -11.13 8.13
C ASN A 115 -11.62 -12.55 7.64
N SER A 116 -12.68 -13.17 8.14
CA SER A 116 -13.06 -14.55 7.77
C SER A 116 -13.36 -14.71 6.28
N ASN A 117 -13.83 -13.65 5.63
CA ASN A 117 -14.14 -13.65 4.19
C ASN A 117 -12.92 -13.37 3.33
N GLY A 118 -11.82 -12.91 3.92
CA GLY A 118 -10.58 -12.57 3.24
C GLY A 118 -10.55 -11.18 2.59
N PHE A 119 -9.58 -10.98 1.70
CA PHE A 119 -9.29 -9.71 1.04
C PHE A 119 -9.03 -9.90 -0.45
N VAL A 120 -9.25 -8.83 -1.23
CA VAL A 120 -8.74 -8.68 -2.59
C VAL A 120 -7.53 -7.75 -2.54
N LEU A 121 -6.35 -8.26 -2.89
CA LEU A 121 -5.10 -7.51 -2.95
C LEU A 121 -4.89 -6.88 -4.34
N LYS A 122 -4.44 -5.63 -4.32
CA LYS A 122 -3.94 -4.88 -5.48
C LYS A 122 -2.58 -4.28 -5.16
N ASP A 123 -1.60 -4.46 -6.06
CA ASP A 123 -0.31 -3.76 -6.00
C ASP A 123 -0.48 -2.39 -6.68
N LEU A 124 -0.31 -1.31 -5.91
CA LEU A 124 -0.62 0.03 -6.41
C LEU A 124 0.47 0.62 -7.30
N TYR A 125 1.67 0.03 -7.34
CA TYR A 125 2.73 0.43 -8.28
C TYR A 125 2.74 -0.40 -9.57
N LYS A 126 1.97 -1.50 -9.64
CA LYS A 126 1.86 -2.36 -10.82
C LYS A 126 0.43 -2.32 -11.36
N LYS A 127 0.15 -1.35 -12.25
CA LYS A 127 -1.19 -1.11 -12.82
C LYS A 127 -1.82 -2.36 -13.47
N ASP A 128 -1.01 -3.19 -14.10
CA ASP A 128 -1.48 -4.38 -14.84
C ASP A 128 -1.35 -5.69 -14.03
N ALA A 129 -0.99 -5.61 -12.74
CA ALA A 129 -0.94 -6.80 -11.90
C ALA A 129 -2.36 -7.33 -11.65
N PRO A 130 -2.57 -8.65 -11.75
CA PRO A 130 -3.87 -9.24 -11.45
C PRO A 130 -4.23 -9.01 -9.98
N LEU A 131 -5.52 -8.79 -9.74
CA LEU A 131 -6.07 -8.80 -8.38
C LEU A 131 -5.91 -10.22 -7.81
N LYS A 132 -5.52 -10.31 -6.54
CA LYS A 132 -5.34 -11.59 -5.86
C LYS A 132 -6.26 -11.70 -4.65
N GLU A 133 -7.12 -12.71 -4.63
CA GLU A 133 -7.85 -13.06 -3.42
C GLU A 133 -6.96 -13.80 -2.43
N ILE A 134 -7.06 -13.44 -1.15
CA ILE A 134 -6.33 -14.07 -0.06
C ILE A 134 -7.22 -14.20 1.19
N ASN A 135 -6.93 -15.18 2.04
CA ASN A 135 -7.42 -15.20 3.43
C ASN A 135 -6.40 -14.56 4.38
N ASP A 136 -6.67 -14.58 5.68
CA ASP A 136 -5.81 -13.94 6.68
C ASP A 136 -4.47 -14.64 6.93
N SER A 137 -4.41 -15.94 6.63
CA SER A 137 -3.28 -16.84 6.91
C SER A 137 -2.45 -17.17 5.66
N GLU A 138 -2.93 -16.81 4.47
CA GLU A 138 -2.22 -17.05 3.21
C GLU A 138 -0.99 -16.13 3.08
N PRO A 139 0.18 -16.67 2.68
CA PRO A 139 1.39 -15.86 2.52
C PRO A 139 1.27 -14.88 1.33
N ILE A 140 1.45 -13.61 1.63
CA ILE A 140 1.65 -12.51 0.69
C ILE A 140 3.14 -12.42 0.40
N ILE A 141 3.51 -12.46 -0.88
CA ILE A 141 4.90 -12.40 -1.33
C ILE A 141 5.10 -11.13 -2.14
N VAL A 142 6.01 -10.27 -1.69
CA VAL A 142 6.40 -9.04 -2.40
C VAL A 142 7.91 -9.02 -2.58
N ARG A 143 8.35 -8.68 -3.79
CA ARG A 143 9.77 -8.40 -4.06
C ARG A 143 10.01 -6.90 -3.93
N ILE A 144 10.87 -6.50 -3.01
CA ILE A 144 11.11 -5.09 -2.69
C ILE A 144 12.59 -4.79 -2.93
N LYS A 145 12.86 -3.75 -3.71
CA LYS A 145 14.22 -3.32 -3.98
C LYS A 145 14.86 -2.62 -2.77
N PRO A 146 16.19 -2.63 -2.67
CA PRO A 146 16.95 -1.88 -1.65
C PRO A 146 16.56 -0.40 -1.64
N SER A 147 16.39 0.19 -0.46
CA SER A 147 15.88 1.56 -0.25
C SER A 147 14.53 1.90 -0.91
N GLY A 148 13.84 0.89 -1.45
CA GLY A 148 12.61 1.04 -2.19
C GLY A 148 11.37 0.95 -1.33
N GLY A 149 10.25 1.35 -1.92
CA GLY A 149 8.92 1.21 -1.32
C GLY A 149 7.94 0.51 -2.24
N GLU A 150 7.09 -0.32 -1.65
CA GLU A 150 5.90 -0.88 -2.28
C GLU A 150 4.67 -0.51 -1.46
N ILE A 151 3.51 -0.46 -2.10
CA ILE A 151 2.24 -0.23 -1.41
C ILE A 151 1.14 -1.10 -2.02
N LEU A 152 0.46 -1.83 -1.15
CA LEU A 152 -0.64 -2.71 -1.49
C LEU A 152 -1.95 -2.15 -0.94
N LEU A 153 -3.06 -2.40 -1.63
CA LEU A 153 -4.40 -2.23 -1.11
C LEU A 153 -5.04 -3.60 -0.90
N ALA A 154 -5.43 -3.89 0.32
CA ALA A 154 -6.20 -5.06 0.72
C ALA A 154 -7.65 -4.64 0.95
N THR A 155 -8.50 -4.87 -0.05
CA THR A 155 -9.93 -4.55 0.04
C THR A 155 -10.64 -5.69 0.77
N ALA A 156 -11.34 -5.39 1.86
CA ALA A 156 -12.11 -6.39 2.60
C ALA A 156 -13.21 -6.98 1.71
N LYS A 157 -13.41 -8.31 1.77
CA LYS A 157 -14.54 -8.95 1.12
C LYS A 157 -15.79 -8.89 2.01
N PRO A 158 -16.99 -8.66 1.43
CA PRO A 158 -18.24 -8.71 2.17
C PRO A 158 -18.52 -10.12 2.71
N SER A 159 -19.41 -10.20 3.70
CA SER A 159 -19.94 -11.48 4.20
C SER A 159 -20.70 -12.18 3.08
N SER A 160 -20.39 -13.46 2.86
CA SER A 160 -21.17 -14.31 1.96
C SER A 160 -22.43 -14.79 2.70
N THR A 161 -23.33 -13.88 3.05
CA THR A 161 -24.70 -14.27 3.41
C THR A 161 -25.54 -14.12 2.15
N PRO A 162 -26.16 -15.20 1.63
CA PRO A 162 -27.09 -15.05 0.52
C PRO A 162 -28.20 -14.12 0.97
N ALA A 163 -28.57 -13.15 0.14
CA ALA A 163 -29.76 -12.36 0.35
C ALA A 163 -30.94 -13.34 0.47
N THR A 164 -31.41 -13.58 1.68
CA THR A 164 -32.70 -14.23 1.90
C THR A 164 -33.72 -13.26 1.33
N VAL A 165 -34.12 -13.47 0.09
CA VAL A 165 -35.34 -12.86 -0.45
C VAL A 165 -36.46 -13.52 0.32
N GLU A 166 -36.80 -12.95 1.48
CA GLU A 166 -38.03 -13.26 2.19
C GLU A 166 -39.18 -12.93 1.24
N GLY A 167 -39.89 -13.98 0.84
CA GLY A 167 -41.12 -13.85 0.09
C GLY A 167 -42.19 -13.20 0.96
N ILE A 168 -42.86 -12.20 0.39
CA ILE A 168 -44.27 -11.87 0.62
C ILE A 168 -44.86 -11.55 -0.76
#